data_AF-A0A0A1SXY1-F1
#
_entry.id   AF-A0A0A1SXY1-F1
#
_cell.length_a   1.000
_cell.length_b   1.000
_cell.length_c   1.000
_cell.angle_alpha   90.00
_cell.angle_beta   90.00
_cell.angle_gamma   90.00
#
_symmetry.space_group_name_H-M   'P 1'
#
loop_
_entity.id
_entity.type
_entity.pdbx_description
1 polymer ?
#
loop_
_entity_poly.entity_id
_entity_poly.type
_entity_poly.pdbx_seq_one_letter_code
_entity_poly.pdbx_strand_id
1 'polypeptide(L)'
;MENLFHTYGIVSRRMEYGIWNMEYGIWNMENSIHTRMDRKPVGYREVFDAEITGALSGLKHALHLDNTRPITICVDNSAVVRGIGGTAPMSSRSEFLDFQAIGDRLPGRVTVRWTPGHKDIPGNEAADALAKKGAAKPLRELPPSIAQRKREVKGLLPQLFKRWWDTVQKDTYQHMGLKADLNKHPELALPRTKLRYLLAARSHHGDFAAYHQRFHHDGAPLECSCGHEKTPTHLFYCRKVPISLRARLAPDDSKAIGRYLGTEYGVFCRIAEVYFKYICPYR
;
A
#
# COMPACT_ATOMS: atom_id res chain seq x y z
N MET A 1 -31.83 -4.92 -3.99
CA MET A 1 -32.25 -5.39 -5.31
C MET A 1 -32.15 -4.19 -6.24
N GLU A 2 -30.94 -3.89 -6.70
CA GLU A 2 -30.33 -4.42 -7.94
C GLU A 2 -30.80 -3.67 -9.18
N ASN A 3 -29.77 -3.11 -9.84
CA ASN A 3 -29.63 -2.84 -11.26
C ASN A 3 -30.48 -1.74 -11.90
N LEU A 4 -29.78 -0.74 -12.43
CA LEU A 4 -29.73 -0.53 -13.88
C LEU A 4 -28.50 0.32 -14.23
N PHE A 5 -27.43 -0.38 -14.61
CA PHE A 5 -26.38 0.14 -15.47
C PHE A 5 -26.93 0.32 -16.89
N HIS A 6 -26.35 1.32 -17.57
CA HIS A 6 -26.36 1.56 -19.03
C HIS A 6 -27.58 2.25 -19.66
N THR A 7 -27.32 3.48 -20.12
CA THR A 7 -27.34 3.73 -21.57
C THR A 7 -26.47 4.94 -21.92
N TYR A 8 -25.41 4.67 -22.68
CA TYR A 8 -24.68 5.69 -23.44
C TYR A 8 -25.58 6.18 -24.57
N GLY A 9 -25.79 7.49 -24.65
CA GLY A 9 -26.52 8.14 -25.73
C GLY A 9 -25.75 9.36 -26.21
N ILE A 10 -25.03 9.22 -27.31
CA ILE A 10 -24.57 10.35 -28.12
C ILE A 10 -25.84 11.03 -28.65
N VAL A 11 -26.20 12.17 -28.08
CA VAL A 11 -27.18 13.07 -28.68
C VAL A 11 -26.46 14.37 -28.96
N SER A 12 -26.23 14.59 -30.25
CA SER A 12 -25.88 15.88 -30.84
C SER A 12 -26.75 16.99 -30.22
N ARG A 13 -26.10 17.86 -29.44
CA ARG A 13 -26.55 19.23 -29.23
C ARG A 13 -25.34 20.13 -29.46
N ARG A 14 -25.40 20.89 -30.54
CA ARG A 14 -24.69 22.17 -30.72
C ARG A 14 -24.62 22.88 -29.37
N MET A 15 -23.43 22.96 -28.77
CA MET A 15 -23.15 23.89 -27.68
C MET A 15 -22.68 25.18 -28.32
N GLU A 16 -23.63 26.03 -28.69
CA GLU A 16 -23.36 27.43 -28.92
C GLU A 16 -23.20 28.11 -27.55
N TYR A 17 -22.10 28.87 -27.40
CA TYR A 17 -21.71 29.73 -26.27
C TYR A 17 -21.13 29.05 -25.01
N GLY A 18 -19.81 29.21 -24.81
CA GLY A 18 -19.14 28.98 -23.52
C GLY A 18 -17.62 29.14 -23.59
N ILE A 19 -17.04 30.02 -22.75
CA ILE A 19 -15.59 30.25 -22.64
C ILE A 19 -14.90 29.07 -21.94
N TRP A 20 -13.79 28.64 -22.52
CA TRP A 20 -12.82 27.69 -21.97
C TRP A 20 -11.51 28.43 -21.69
N ASN A 21 -10.94 28.31 -20.48
CA ASN A 21 -9.65 28.96 -20.15
C ASN A 21 -8.80 28.16 -19.15
N MET A 22 -7.59 27.75 -19.53
CA MET A 22 -6.44 27.44 -18.64
C MET A 22 -5.12 27.54 -19.42
N GLU A 23 -4.19 28.43 -19.01
CA GLU A 23 -2.77 28.36 -19.44
C GLU A 23 -1.88 27.77 -18.35
N TYR A 24 -1.85 26.45 -18.30
CA TYR A 24 -0.57 25.74 -18.47
C TYR A 24 -0.54 25.03 -19.84
N GLY A 25 -1.16 25.70 -20.82
CA GLY A 25 -1.24 25.53 -22.28
C GLY A 25 -2.67 25.84 -22.79
N ILE A 26 -2.88 27.04 -23.35
CA ILE A 26 -4.16 27.53 -23.89
C ILE A 26 -4.24 27.24 -25.37
N TRP A 27 -5.46 26.98 -25.82
CA TRP A 27 -5.85 27.10 -27.21
C TRP A 27 -7.15 27.92 -27.28
N ASN A 28 -7.15 29.01 -28.05
CA ASN A 28 -8.32 29.86 -28.30
C ASN A 28 -8.60 29.83 -29.81
N MET A 29 -9.82 29.46 -30.20
CA MET A 29 -10.19 29.33 -31.62
C MET A 29 -10.34 30.67 -32.36
N GLU A 30 -10.51 31.80 -31.66
CA GLU A 30 -10.98 33.03 -32.32
C GLU A 30 -9.89 34.02 -32.76
N ASN A 31 -8.67 34.04 -32.18
CA ASN A 31 -7.79 35.19 -32.43
C ASN A 31 -6.27 34.96 -32.50
N SER A 32 -5.75 33.73 -32.63
CA SER A 32 -4.35 33.45 -33.04
C SER A 32 -3.24 34.41 -32.52
N ILE A 33 -3.25 34.80 -31.24
CA ILE A 33 -2.22 35.67 -30.65
C ILE A 33 -1.47 34.89 -29.56
N HIS A 34 -0.15 34.78 -29.72
CA HIS A 34 0.78 34.16 -28.76
C HIS A 34 1.42 35.23 -27.87
N THR A 35 1.39 35.05 -26.55
CA THR A 35 2.23 35.83 -25.62
C THR A 35 2.86 34.95 -24.53
N ARG A 36 4.05 35.38 -24.10
CA ARG A 36 5.07 34.62 -23.36
C ARG A 36 5.10 35.10 -21.90
N MET A 37 4.79 34.26 -20.90
CA MET A 37 5.11 34.49 -19.47
C MET A 37 5.26 33.19 -18.63
N ASP A 38 5.73 33.35 -17.39
CA ASP A 38 6.80 32.58 -16.73
C ASP A 38 6.53 31.14 -16.28
N ARG A 39 7.54 30.30 -16.55
CA ARG A 39 7.54 28.83 -16.44
C ARG A 39 8.11 28.39 -15.08
N LYS A 40 7.28 28.05 -14.10
CA LYS A 40 7.76 27.53 -12.80
C LYS A 40 7.81 26.00 -12.81
N PRO A 41 8.97 25.36 -12.57
CA PRO A 41 9.07 23.91 -12.40
C PRO A 41 8.35 23.46 -11.14
N VAL A 42 7.52 22.42 -11.26
CA VAL A 42 6.84 21.79 -10.12
C VAL A 42 7.75 20.67 -9.62
N GLY A 43 8.59 20.98 -8.63
CA GLY A 43 9.50 20.01 -8.03
C GLY A 43 8.80 19.00 -7.12
N TYR A 44 9.06 17.70 -7.30
CA TYR A 44 8.67 16.51 -6.48
C TYR A 44 7.36 16.60 -5.67
N ARG A 45 6.39 17.35 -6.15
CA ARG A 45 5.04 17.42 -5.62
C ARG A 45 4.34 16.12 -6.02
N GLU A 46 3.59 15.53 -5.09
CA GLU A 46 2.67 14.44 -5.42
C GLU A 46 1.80 14.88 -6.60
N VAL A 47 1.40 13.96 -7.48
CA VAL A 47 0.49 14.27 -8.62
C VAL A 47 -0.70 15.12 -8.13
N PHE A 48 -1.22 14.79 -6.94
CA PHE A 48 -2.22 15.55 -6.20
C PHE A 48 -1.87 17.03 -5.94
N ASP A 49 -0.66 17.33 -5.46
CA ASP A 49 -0.21 18.69 -5.15
C ASP A 49 0.03 19.50 -6.44
N ALA A 50 0.49 18.84 -7.51
CA ALA A 50 0.68 19.45 -8.82
C ALA A 50 -0.66 19.83 -9.48
N GLU A 51 -1.65 18.95 -9.37
CA GLU A 51 -2.98 19.16 -9.93
C GLU A 51 -3.73 20.34 -9.33
N ILE A 52 -3.75 20.48 -7.99
CA ILE A 52 -4.40 21.64 -7.36
C ILE A 52 -3.66 22.94 -7.72
N THR A 53 -2.34 22.89 -7.87
CA THR A 53 -1.54 24.05 -8.31
C THR A 53 -1.89 24.44 -9.75
N GLY A 54 -2.06 23.45 -10.63
CA GLY A 54 -2.50 23.65 -12.01
C GLY A 54 -3.90 24.25 -12.08
N ALA A 55 -4.86 23.66 -11.36
CA ALA A 55 -6.24 24.14 -11.30
C ALA A 55 -6.34 25.59 -10.78
N LEU A 56 -5.63 25.93 -9.71
CA LEU A 56 -5.59 27.29 -9.17
C LEU A 56 -4.98 28.30 -10.15
N SER A 57 -3.89 27.93 -10.81
CA SER A 57 -3.23 28.80 -11.78
C SER A 57 -4.13 29.04 -12.99
N GLY A 58 -4.78 27.99 -13.49
CA GLY A 58 -5.73 28.09 -14.57
C GLY A 58 -6.94 28.94 -14.23
N LEU A 59 -7.49 28.82 -13.02
CA LEU A 59 -8.56 29.69 -12.53
C LEU A 59 -8.14 31.16 -12.50
N LYS A 60 -6.98 31.47 -11.90
CA LYS A 60 -6.45 32.85 -11.84
C LYS A 60 -6.25 33.42 -13.25
N HIS A 61 -5.75 32.61 -14.18
CA HIS A 61 -5.53 33.03 -15.57
C HIS A 61 -6.85 33.24 -16.34
N ALA A 62 -7.82 32.34 -16.17
CA ALA A 62 -9.15 32.46 -16.76
C ALA A 62 -9.84 33.77 -16.35
N LEU A 63 -9.74 34.13 -15.08
CA LEU A 63 -10.25 35.39 -14.54
C LEU A 63 -9.51 36.62 -15.08
N HIS A 64 -8.22 36.48 -15.39
CA HIS A 64 -7.44 37.57 -15.98
C HIS A 64 -7.86 37.85 -17.44
N LEU A 65 -8.16 36.79 -18.20
CA LEU A 65 -8.60 36.91 -19.58
C LEU A 65 -10.04 37.40 -19.71
N ASP A 66 -10.95 36.86 -18.90
CA ASP A 66 -12.33 37.31 -18.87
C ASP A 66 -12.94 37.10 -17.48
N ASN A 67 -13.18 38.21 -16.78
CA ASN A 67 -13.82 38.22 -15.47
C ASN A 67 -15.34 38.43 -15.54
N THR A 68 -16.00 38.21 -16.67
CA THR A 68 -17.44 38.37 -16.81
C THR A 68 -18.16 37.04 -17.01
N ARG A 69 -17.55 36.09 -17.73
CA ARG A 69 -18.19 34.80 -18.03
C ARG A 69 -18.05 33.77 -16.91
N PRO A 70 -18.92 32.75 -16.86
CA PRO A 70 -18.76 31.61 -15.97
C PRO A 70 -17.57 30.76 -16.41
N ILE A 71 -16.83 30.21 -15.44
CA ILE A 71 -15.66 29.38 -15.63
C ILE A 71 -15.97 27.97 -15.14
N THR A 72 -15.76 26.97 -16.00
CA THR A 72 -15.79 25.56 -15.60
C THR A 72 -14.38 24.99 -15.61
N ILE A 73 -13.97 24.41 -14.50
CA ILE A 73 -12.66 23.76 -14.33
C ILE A 73 -12.90 22.26 -14.29
N CYS A 74 -12.28 21.55 -15.23
CA CYS A 74 -12.31 20.09 -15.31
C CYS A 74 -11.05 19.52 -14.64
N VAL A 75 -11.24 18.55 -13.73
CA VAL A 75 -10.15 17.90 -12.97
C VAL A 75 -10.38 16.40 -12.98
N ASP A 76 -9.35 15.61 -13.26
CA ASP A 76 -9.46 14.16 -13.35
C ASP A 76 -9.13 13.41 -12.05
N ASN A 77 -8.51 14.07 -11.09
CA ASN A 77 -8.37 13.55 -9.74
C ASN A 77 -9.55 13.90 -8.84
N SER A 78 -10.35 12.87 -8.57
CA SER A 78 -11.48 12.98 -7.65
C SER A 78 -11.08 13.46 -6.24
N ALA A 79 -9.85 13.24 -5.79
CA ALA A 79 -9.39 13.74 -4.49
C ALA A 79 -9.25 15.27 -4.49
N VAL A 80 -8.81 15.87 -5.60
CA VAL A 80 -8.69 17.32 -5.74
C VAL A 80 -10.08 17.96 -5.78
N VAL A 81 -11.00 17.37 -6.54
CA VAL A 81 -12.42 17.81 -6.57
C VAL A 81 -13.04 17.78 -5.17
N ARG A 82 -12.83 16.69 -4.42
CA ARG A 82 -13.29 16.59 -3.03
C ARG A 82 -12.64 17.63 -2.10
N GLY A 83 -11.34 17.89 -2.27
CA GLY A 83 -10.62 18.88 -1.48
C GLY A 83 -11.11 20.30 -1.71
N ILE A 84 -11.44 20.66 -2.96
CA ILE A 84 -12.01 21.97 -3.32
C ILE A 84 -13.42 22.11 -2.75
N GLY A 85 -14.26 21.08 -2.91
CA GLY A 85 -15.65 21.11 -2.44
C GLY A 85 -15.85 20.83 -0.95
N GLY A 86 -14.77 20.64 -0.19
CA GLY A 86 -14.83 20.21 1.22
C GLY A 86 -13.74 20.85 2.07
N THR A 87 -13.26 20.13 3.09
CA THR A 87 -12.18 20.63 3.95
C THR A 87 -10.83 20.56 3.24
N ALA A 88 -10.14 21.69 3.14
CA ALA A 88 -8.80 21.79 2.56
C ALA A 88 -7.83 20.78 3.23
N PRO A 89 -7.25 19.85 2.46
CA PRO A 89 -6.27 18.89 2.97
C PRO A 89 -5.04 19.57 3.57
N MET A 90 -4.31 18.86 4.43
CA MET A 90 -3.06 19.38 5.02
C MET A 90 -1.93 19.53 4.00
N SER A 91 -1.96 18.78 2.89
CA SER A 91 -1.04 18.97 1.76
C SER A 91 -1.62 20.00 0.80
N SER A 92 -0.77 20.89 0.27
CA SER A 92 -1.18 22.02 -0.60
C SER A 92 -2.35 22.84 -0.04
N ARG A 93 -2.42 22.96 1.30
CA ARG A 93 -3.54 23.63 2.00
C ARG A 93 -3.73 25.07 1.55
N SER A 94 -2.63 25.80 1.35
CA SER A 94 -2.65 27.16 0.83
C SER A 94 -3.34 27.25 -0.52
N GLU A 95 -3.03 26.33 -1.44
CA GLU A 95 -3.58 26.32 -2.78
C GLU A 95 -5.07 25.98 -2.78
N PHE A 96 -5.51 25.05 -1.92
CA PHE A 96 -6.94 24.76 -1.73
C PHE A 96 -7.69 25.96 -1.15
N LEU A 97 -7.15 26.62 -0.11
CA LEU A 97 -7.77 27.78 0.50
C LEU A 97 -7.85 28.97 -0.46
N ASP A 98 -6.79 29.21 -1.24
CA ASP A 98 -6.77 30.23 -2.29
C ASP A 98 -7.84 29.96 -3.35
N PHE A 99 -7.99 28.70 -3.79
CA PHE A 99 -8.99 28.32 -4.76
C PHE A 99 -10.41 28.55 -4.22
N GLN A 100 -10.66 28.09 -2.99
CA GLN A 100 -11.95 28.26 -2.31
C GLN A 100 -12.28 29.74 -2.13
N ALA A 101 -11.32 30.55 -1.68
CA ALA A 101 -11.52 31.99 -1.53
C ALA A 101 -11.87 32.69 -2.85
N ILE A 102 -11.33 32.24 -3.99
CA ILE A 102 -11.71 32.76 -5.31
C ILE A 102 -13.14 32.33 -5.67
N GLY A 103 -13.50 31.06 -5.43
CA GLY A 103 -14.85 30.55 -5.63
C GLY A 103 -15.90 31.28 -4.80
N ASP A 104 -15.61 31.52 -3.51
CA ASP A 104 -16.50 32.22 -2.57
C ASP A 104 -16.71 33.69 -2.95
N ARG A 105 -15.68 34.35 -3.52
CA ARG A 105 -15.80 35.72 -4.06
C ARG A 105 -16.65 35.80 -5.32
N LEU A 106 -16.83 34.68 -6.03
CA LEU A 106 -17.47 34.61 -7.34
C LEU A 106 -18.57 33.52 -7.35
N PRO A 107 -19.60 33.66 -6.49
CA PRO A 107 -20.61 32.62 -6.29
C PRO A 107 -21.34 32.30 -7.60
N GLY A 108 -21.47 31.02 -7.91
CA GLY A 108 -22.13 30.54 -9.14
C GLY A 108 -21.34 30.77 -10.43
N ARG A 109 -20.18 31.44 -10.38
CA ARG A 109 -19.35 31.70 -11.55
C ARG A 109 -18.23 30.70 -11.74
N VAL A 110 -17.76 30.04 -10.68
CA VAL A 110 -16.73 29.01 -10.77
C VAL A 110 -17.36 27.65 -10.48
N THR A 111 -17.31 26.75 -11.46
CA THR A 111 -17.78 25.37 -11.32
C THR A 111 -16.62 24.40 -11.49
N VAL A 112 -16.49 23.43 -10.59
CA VAL A 112 -15.52 22.35 -10.73
C VAL A 112 -16.23 21.06 -11.12
N ARG A 113 -15.76 20.40 -12.19
CA ARG A 113 -16.32 19.13 -12.68
C ARG A 113 -15.23 18.07 -12.70
N TRP A 114 -15.59 16.87 -12.28
CA TRP A 114 -14.73 15.72 -12.46
C TRP A 114 -14.79 15.23 -13.92
N THR A 115 -13.63 14.94 -14.51
CA THR A 115 -13.51 14.34 -15.84
C THR A 115 -12.71 13.05 -15.79
N PRO A 116 -13.07 12.00 -16.55
CA PRO A 116 -12.26 10.78 -16.54
C PRO A 116 -10.93 11.01 -17.26
N GLY A 117 -9.83 10.62 -16.62
CA GLY A 117 -8.50 10.62 -17.24
C GLY A 117 -8.33 9.49 -18.25
N HIS A 118 -7.44 9.67 -19.24
CA HIS A 118 -7.07 8.68 -20.26
C HIS A 118 -8.27 8.15 -21.06
N LYS A 119 -9.16 9.06 -21.46
CA LYS A 119 -10.37 8.77 -22.27
C LYS A 119 -10.43 9.60 -23.56
N ASP A 120 -9.26 10.03 -24.06
CA ASP A 120 -9.13 10.79 -25.30
C ASP A 120 -9.94 12.11 -25.32
N ILE A 121 -10.19 12.69 -24.14
CA ILE A 121 -10.80 14.02 -24.03
C ILE A 121 -9.72 15.03 -24.41
N PRO A 122 -9.85 15.77 -25.54
CA PRO A 122 -8.74 16.56 -26.08
C PRO A 122 -8.14 17.55 -25.08
N GLY A 123 -8.98 18.21 -24.27
CA GLY A 123 -8.53 19.14 -23.24
C GLY A 123 -7.80 18.46 -22.07
N ASN A 124 -8.22 17.27 -21.65
CA ASN A 124 -7.54 16.52 -20.58
C ASN A 124 -6.19 15.99 -21.06
N GLU A 125 -6.16 15.39 -22.26
CA GLU A 125 -4.92 14.87 -22.85
C GLU A 125 -3.91 15.99 -23.12
N ALA A 126 -4.39 17.17 -23.54
CA ALA A 126 -3.53 18.35 -23.68
C ALA A 126 -2.94 18.77 -22.33
N ALA A 127 -3.78 18.90 -21.29
CA ALA A 127 -3.34 19.25 -19.93
C ALA A 127 -2.32 18.25 -19.39
N ASP A 128 -2.54 16.94 -19.59
CA ASP A 128 -1.63 15.87 -19.21
C ASP A 128 -0.29 15.96 -19.96
N ALA A 129 -0.33 16.20 -21.27
CA ALA A 129 0.88 16.35 -22.08
C ALA A 129 1.72 17.55 -21.61
N LEU A 130 1.06 18.63 -21.21
CA LEU A 130 1.69 19.84 -20.69
C LEU A 130 2.25 19.63 -19.27
N ALA A 131 1.52 18.95 -18.39
CA ALA A 131 1.99 18.56 -17.07
C ALA A 131 3.24 17.67 -17.16
N LYS A 132 3.23 16.67 -18.05
CA LYS A 132 4.40 15.79 -18.33
C LYS A 132 5.62 16.59 -18.82
N LYS A 133 5.41 17.55 -19.73
CA LYS A 133 6.49 18.45 -20.18
C LYS A 133 7.01 19.36 -19.06
N GLY A 134 6.14 19.77 -18.14
CA GLY A 134 6.50 20.55 -16.95
C GLY A 134 7.35 19.76 -15.96
N ALA A 135 6.99 18.50 -15.72
CA ALA A 135 7.71 17.57 -14.84
C ALA A 135 9.10 17.20 -15.37
N ALA A 136 9.33 17.29 -16.68
CA ALA A 136 10.62 17.01 -17.31
C ALA A 136 11.67 18.13 -17.18
N LYS A 137 11.31 19.29 -16.60
CA LYS A 137 12.26 20.40 -16.39
C LYS A 137 13.09 20.19 -15.11
N PRO A 138 14.34 20.68 -15.07
CA PRO A 138 15.17 20.56 -13.89
C PRO A 138 14.49 21.23 -12.69
N LEU A 139 14.51 20.52 -11.56
CA LEU A 139 13.87 20.95 -10.33
C LEU A 139 14.50 22.24 -9.80
N ARG A 140 13.65 23.17 -9.39
CA ARG A 140 14.03 24.24 -8.46
C ARG A 140 14.00 23.63 -7.05
N GLU A 141 15.02 23.88 -6.24
CA GLU A 141 15.10 23.41 -4.85
C GLU A 141 13.92 24.00 -4.03
N LEU A 142 12.82 23.25 -3.97
CA LEU A 142 11.70 23.55 -3.08
C LEU A 142 11.83 22.67 -1.83
N PRO A 143 11.49 23.20 -0.64
CA PRO A 143 11.45 22.38 0.56
C PRO A 143 10.44 21.23 0.38
N PRO A 144 10.76 20.02 0.88
CA PRO A 144 9.92 18.84 0.68
C PRO A 144 8.55 18.98 1.35
N SER A 145 7.49 18.48 0.70
CA SER A 145 6.14 18.51 1.28
C SER A 145 5.99 17.52 2.45
N ILE A 146 4.96 17.70 3.29
CA ILE A 146 4.64 16.75 4.36
C ILE A 146 4.35 15.35 3.79
N ALA A 147 3.68 15.28 2.63
CA ALA A 147 3.40 14.01 1.96
C ALA A 147 4.68 13.30 1.53
N GLN A 148 5.63 14.05 0.96
CA GLN A 148 6.95 13.52 0.59
C GLN A 148 7.70 12.97 1.82
N ARG A 149 7.79 13.75 2.91
CA ARG A 149 8.45 13.31 4.15
C ARG A 149 7.79 12.06 4.73
N LYS A 150 6.46 11.96 4.70
CA LYS A 150 5.74 10.76 5.14
C LYS A 150 6.09 9.52 4.31
N ARG A 151 6.19 9.67 2.98
CA ARG A 151 6.61 8.58 2.08
C ARG A 151 8.04 8.13 2.39
N GLU A 152 8.97 9.07 2.53
CA GLU A 152 10.37 8.79 2.86
C GLU A 152 10.46 7.99 4.16
N VAL A 153 9.80 8.45 5.24
CA VAL A 153 9.74 7.73 6.52
C VAL A 153 9.14 6.33 6.36
N LYS A 154 8.05 6.19 5.60
CA LYS A 154 7.42 4.88 5.34
C LYS A 154 8.35 3.93 4.59
N GLY A 155 9.19 4.44 3.67
CA GLY A 155 10.20 3.66 2.95
C GLY A 155 11.41 3.26 3.82
N LEU A 156 11.73 4.06 4.84
CA LEU A 156 12.81 3.78 5.79
C LEU A 156 12.41 2.73 6.85
N LEU A 157 11.14 2.70 7.24
CA LEU A 157 10.67 1.88 8.36
C LEU A 157 11.02 0.38 8.23
N PRO A 158 10.81 -0.31 7.08
CA PRO A 158 11.19 -1.71 6.93
C PRO A 158 12.69 -1.95 7.09
N GLN A 159 13.52 -1.00 6.66
CA GLN A 159 14.98 -1.09 6.76
C GLN A 159 15.45 -0.94 8.20
N LEU A 160 14.88 0.02 8.93
CA LEU A 160 15.15 0.21 10.35
C LEU A 160 14.70 -1.00 11.17
N PHE A 161 13.52 -1.55 10.86
CA PHE A 161 13.02 -2.74 11.52
C PHE A 161 13.93 -3.95 11.30
N LYS A 162 14.39 -4.17 10.05
CA LYS A 162 15.34 -5.25 9.75
C LYS A 162 16.66 -5.07 10.51
N ARG A 163 17.24 -3.86 10.51
CA ARG A 163 18.48 -3.58 11.25
C ARG A 163 18.32 -3.85 12.75
N TRP A 164 17.21 -3.40 13.34
CA TRP A 164 16.91 -3.68 14.74
C TRP A 164 16.78 -5.19 14.99
N TRP A 165 16.07 -5.91 14.12
CA TRP A 165 15.93 -7.36 14.24
C TRP A 165 17.28 -8.07 14.22
N ASP A 166 18.16 -7.70 13.29
CA ASP A 166 19.51 -8.27 13.19
C ASP A 166 20.33 -8.06 14.49
N THR A 167 20.05 -7.00 15.27
CA THR A 167 20.71 -6.79 16.58
C THR A 167 20.12 -7.57 17.75
N VAL A 168 18.85 -7.98 17.67
CA VAL A 168 18.14 -8.63 18.80
C VAL A 168 17.79 -10.10 18.53
N GLN A 169 17.98 -10.58 17.31
CA GLN A 169 17.65 -11.94 16.93
C GLN A 169 18.51 -12.94 17.70
N LYS A 170 17.85 -13.78 18.51
CA LYS A 170 18.53 -14.85 19.24
C LYS A 170 19.06 -15.92 18.28
N ASP A 171 20.24 -16.46 18.56
CA ASP A 171 20.88 -17.54 17.80
C ASP A 171 19.96 -18.76 17.63
N THR A 172 19.15 -19.05 18.65
CA THR A 172 18.15 -20.13 18.62
C THR A 172 17.12 -20.00 17.50
N TYR A 173 16.90 -18.82 16.93
CA TYR A 173 15.96 -18.61 15.82
C TYR A 173 16.63 -18.43 14.46
N GLN A 174 17.96 -18.26 14.41
CA GLN A 174 18.69 -17.99 13.17
C GLN A 174 18.59 -19.15 12.18
N HIS A 175 18.69 -20.39 12.66
CA HIS A 175 18.62 -21.59 11.82
C HIS A 175 17.26 -21.77 11.11
N MET A 176 16.20 -21.10 11.59
CA MET A 176 14.88 -21.14 10.97
C MET A 176 14.73 -20.17 9.79
N GLY A 177 15.66 -19.23 9.59
CA GLY A 177 15.60 -18.28 8.48
C GLY A 177 14.34 -17.40 8.48
N LEU A 178 13.77 -17.12 9.66
CA LEU A 178 12.62 -16.23 9.81
C LEU A 178 13.01 -14.80 9.43
N LYS A 179 12.23 -14.18 8.54
CA LYS A 179 12.45 -12.80 8.12
C LYS A 179 11.75 -11.84 9.07
N ALA A 180 12.42 -10.79 9.50
CA ALA A 180 11.73 -9.64 10.07
C ALA A 180 11.08 -8.83 8.95
N ASP A 181 9.76 -8.90 8.88
CA ASP A 181 8.95 -8.09 7.99
C ASP A 181 7.88 -7.35 8.81
N LEU A 182 7.55 -6.13 8.39
CA LEU A 182 6.42 -5.37 8.93
C LEU A 182 5.09 -5.84 8.33
N ASN A 183 5.15 -6.59 7.23
CA ASN A 183 3.98 -7.23 6.64
C ASN A 183 3.48 -8.39 7.51
N LYS A 184 2.18 -8.67 7.39
CA LYS A 184 1.58 -9.81 8.05
C LYS A 184 2.20 -11.12 7.53
N HIS A 185 2.77 -11.90 8.43
CA HIS A 185 3.34 -13.20 8.13
C HIS A 185 2.28 -14.18 7.57
N PRO A 186 2.60 -14.95 6.51
CA PRO A 186 1.64 -15.85 5.88
C PRO A 186 1.18 -16.98 6.81
N GLU A 187 2.03 -17.45 7.73
CA GLU A 187 1.65 -18.47 8.73
C GLU A 187 0.51 -18.00 9.65
N LEU A 188 0.25 -16.70 9.79
CA LEU A 188 -0.87 -16.18 10.57
C LEU A 188 -2.24 -16.43 9.90
N ALA A 189 -2.25 -16.90 8.65
CA ALA A 189 -3.46 -17.37 7.97
C ALA A 189 -3.79 -18.85 8.29
N LEU A 190 -2.89 -19.57 8.98
CA LEU A 190 -3.14 -20.97 9.35
C LEU A 190 -4.30 -21.09 10.35
N PRO A 191 -5.05 -22.22 10.31
CA PRO A 191 -5.98 -22.55 11.37
C PRO A 191 -5.31 -22.52 12.75
N ARG A 192 -6.04 -22.03 13.77
CA ARG A 192 -5.52 -21.82 15.13
C ARG A 192 -4.75 -23.01 15.68
N THR A 193 -5.23 -24.23 15.47
CA THR A 193 -4.58 -25.46 15.94
C THR A 193 -3.22 -25.70 15.29
N LYS A 194 -3.10 -25.51 13.96
CA LYS A 194 -1.83 -25.67 13.24
C LYS A 194 -0.84 -24.59 13.62
N LEU A 195 -1.32 -23.35 13.75
CA LEU A 195 -0.51 -22.23 14.22
C LEU A 195 0.04 -22.49 15.63
N ARG A 196 -0.78 -23.04 16.54
CA ARG A 196 -0.35 -23.43 17.90
C ARG A 196 0.83 -24.41 17.86
N TYR A 197 0.75 -25.47 17.05
CA TYR A 197 1.83 -26.46 16.94
C TYR A 197 3.12 -25.83 16.41
N LEU A 198 3.01 -25.00 15.37
CA LEU A 198 4.17 -24.36 14.76
C LEU A 198 4.85 -23.40 15.75
N LEU A 199 4.07 -22.55 16.43
CA LEU A 199 4.60 -21.61 17.42
C LEU A 199 5.21 -22.34 18.63
N ALA A 200 4.59 -23.42 19.10
CA ALA A 200 5.14 -24.24 20.17
C ALA A 200 6.49 -24.83 19.78
N ALA A 201 6.60 -25.43 18.58
CA ALA A 201 7.85 -25.99 18.09
C ALA A 201 8.94 -24.93 17.89
N ARG A 202 8.61 -23.75 17.34
CA ARG A 202 9.57 -22.64 17.18
C ARG A 202 10.07 -22.13 18.52
N SER A 203 9.15 -21.84 19.43
CA SER A 203 9.47 -21.20 20.71
C SER A 203 9.95 -22.17 21.78
N HIS A 204 9.87 -23.48 21.53
CA HIS A 204 10.15 -24.54 22.51
C HIS A 204 9.22 -24.48 23.74
N HIS A 205 8.09 -23.76 23.62
CA HIS A 205 7.08 -23.63 24.67
C HIS A 205 5.82 -24.40 24.27
N GLY A 206 5.68 -25.61 24.81
CA GLY A 206 4.57 -26.52 24.53
C GLY A 206 4.67 -27.79 25.36
N ASP A 207 3.90 -28.81 24.97
CA ASP A 207 3.92 -30.15 25.57
C ASP A 207 5.20 -30.91 25.17
N PHE A 208 6.32 -30.44 25.72
CA PHE A 208 7.66 -30.99 25.53
C PHE A 208 8.29 -31.28 26.88
N ALA A 209 9.11 -32.33 26.94
CA ALA A 209 9.70 -32.80 28.19
C ALA A 209 10.48 -31.70 28.91
N ALA A 210 11.37 -31.01 28.19
CA ALA A 210 12.17 -29.92 28.74
C ALA A 210 11.33 -28.78 29.34
N TYR A 211 10.16 -28.49 28.76
CA TYR A 211 9.25 -27.47 29.29
C TYR A 211 8.60 -27.95 30.60
N HIS A 212 8.05 -29.17 30.62
CA HIS A 212 7.43 -29.73 31.82
C HIS A 212 8.41 -29.92 32.97
N GLN A 213 9.63 -30.37 32.69
CA GLN A 213 10.70 -30.50 33.68
C GLN A 213 11.10 -29.14 34.27
N ARG A 214 11.29 -28.12 33.41
CA ARG A 214 11.69 -26.78 33.85
C ARG A 214 10.67 -26.12 34.77
N PHE A 215 9.38 -26.39 34.55
CA PHE A 215 8.29 -25.78 35.33
C PHE A 215 7.66 -26.74 36.35
N HIS A 216 8.26 -27.92 36.58
CA HIS A 216 7.82 -28.91 37.57
C HIS A 216 6.33 -29.29 37.43
N HIS A 217 5.89 -29.57 36.20
CA HIS A 217 4.54 -30.03 35.94
C HIS A 217 4.39 -31.53 36.29
N ASP A 218 3.83 -31.82 37.47
CA ASP A 218 3.60 -33.19 37.93
C ASP A 218 2.59 -33.92 37.04
N GLY A 219 2.92 -35.16 36.65
CA GLY A 219 2.05 -36.03 35.85
C GLY A 219 2.00 -35.74 34.35
N ALA A 220 2.76 -34.76 33.86
CA ALA A 220 2.86 -34.50 32.42
C ALA A 220 3.67 -35.61 31.72
N PRO A 221 3.13 -36.23 30.64
CA PRO A 221 3.87 -37.24 29.90
C PRO A 221 5.07 -36.62 29.17
N LEU A 222 6.27 -37.00 29.60
CA LEU A 222 7.54 -36.53 29.01
C LEU A 222 7.88 -37.27 27.71
N GLU A 223 7.27 -38.42 27.47
CA GLU A 223 7.55 -39.27 26.32
C GLU A 223 6.39 -39.30 25.32
N CYS A 224 6.75 -39.41 24.04
CA CYS A 224 5.86 -39.75 22.96
C CYS A 224 5.42 -41.22 23.10
N SER A 225 4.27 -41.59 22.53
CA SER A 225 3.80 -42.97 22.52
C SER A 225 4.75 -43.96 21.82
N CYS A 226 5.77 -43.47 21.10
CA CYS A 226 6.82 -44.31 20.54
C CYS A 226 7.93 -44.67 21.53
N GLY A 227 7.91 -44.14 22.76
CA GLY A 227 8.88 -44.36 23.84
C GLY A 227 10.11 -43.44 23.80
N HIS A 228 10.05 -42.33 23.07
CA HIS A 228 11.13 -41.33 23.06
C HIS A 228 10.65 -40.02 23.67
N GLU A 229 11.59 -39.26 24.23
CA GLU A 229 11.32 -37.96 24.81
C GLU A 229 10.62 -37.00 23.81
N LYS A 230 9.63 -36.26 24.31
CA LYS A 230 8.95 -35.21 23.54
C LYS A 230 9.87 -34.00 23.38
N THR A 231 10.44 -33.86 22.19
CA THR A 231 11.16 -32.65 21.78
C THR A 231 10.41 -31.90 20.67
N PRO A 232 10.67 -30.60 20.47
CA PRO A 232 10.10 -29.82 19.37
C PRO A 232 10.32 -30.42 17.98
N THR A 233 11.39 -31.18 17.80
CA THR A 233 11.79 -31.80 16.53
C THR A 233 11.45 -33.28 16.45
N HIS A 234 11.00 -33.91 17.54
CA HIS A 234 10.77 -35.36 17.59
C HIS A 234 9.80 -35.87 16.52
N LEU A 235 8.83 -35.04 16.09
CA LEU A 235 7.91 -35.40 15.00
C LEU A 235 8.61 -35.80 13.69
N PHE A 236 9.83 -35.30 13.43
CA PHE A 236 10.60 -35.63 12.22
C PHE A 236 11.31 -36.99 12.35
N TYR A 237 11.52 -37.46 13.57
CA TYR A 237 12.25 -38.70 13.89
C TYR A 237 11.33 -39.81 14.41
N CYS A 238 10.08 -39.50 14.75
CA CYS A 238 9.18 -40.46 15.38
C CYS A 238 8.87 -41.64 14.45
N ARG A 239 9.23 -42.86 14.89
CA ARG A 239 8.99 -44.11 14.14
C ARG A 239 7.52 -44.39 13.83
N LYS A 240 6.60 -43.86 14.63
CA LYS A 240 5.15 -44.00 14.43
C LYS A 240 4.59 -43.08 13.34
N VAL A 241 5.34 -42.11 12.85
CA VAL A 241 4.93 -41.27 11.73
C VAL A 241 4.95 -42.11 10.45
N PRO A 242 3.84 -42.15 9.68
CA PRO A 242 3.76 -42.89 8.42
C PRO A 242 4.87 -42.50 7.46
N ILE A 243 5.43 -43.49 6.75
CA ILE A 243 6.55 -43.29 5.82
C ILE A 243 6.21 -42.23 4.76
N SER A 244 4.97 -42.21 4.28
CA SER A 244 4.48 -41.23 3.28
C SER A 244 4.50 -39.78 3.77
N LEU A 245 4.54 -39.54 5.08
CA LEU A 245 4.58 -38.20 5.67
C LEU A 245 5.98 -37.80 6.15
N ARG A 246 6.95 -38.72 6.20
CA ARG A 246 8.28 -38.41 6.71
C ARG A 246 8.97 -37.38 5.81
N ALA A 247 9.46 -36.30 6.42
CA ALA A 247 10.24 -35.31 5.71
C ALA A 247 11.66 -35.82 5.42
N ARG A 248 12.23 -35.40 4.29
CA ARG A 248 13.64 -35.66 3.98
C ARG A 248 14.52 -34.74 4.82
N LEU A 249 15.42 -35.33 5.61
CA LEU A 249 16.36 -34.60 6.47
C LEU A 249 17.79 -34.54 5.90
N ALA A 250 18.20 -35.53 5.10
CA ALA A 250 19.54 -35.55 4.50
C ALA A 250 19.74 -34.42 3.46
N PRO A 251 20.97 -33.88 3.34
CA PRO A 251 22.21 -34.29 4.01
C PRO A 251 22.44 -33.68 5.40
N ASP A 252 21.74 -32.59 5.73
CA ASP A 252 21.88 -31.82 6.97
C ASP A 252 20.51 -31.67 7.62
N ASP A 253 20.31 -32.41 8.71
CA ASP A 253 19.03 -32.50 9.40
C ASP A 253 18.65 -31.20 10.10
N SER A 254 19.62 -30.54 10.73
CA SER A 254 19.45 -29.27 11.43
C SER A 254 18.99 -28.17 10.47
N LYS A 255 19.62 -28.07 9.29
CA LYS A 255 19.22 -27.12 8.25
C LYS A 255 17.86 -27.46 7.64
N ALA A 256 17.56 -28.75 7.43
CA ALA A 256 16.26 -29.19 6.91
C ALA A 256 15.13 -28.85 7.89
N ILE A 257 15.30 -29.19 9.18
CA ILE A 257 14.34 -28.88 10.24
C ILE A 257 14.16 -27.37 10.39
N GLY A 258 15.25 -26.59 10.35
CA GLY A 258 15.19 -25.14 10.34
C GLY A 258 14.29 -24.60 9.24
N ARG A 259 14.43 -25.09 8.00
CA ARG A 259 13.52 -24.71 6.90
C ARG A 259 12.07 -25.13 7.16
N TYR A 260 11.83 -26.35 7.65
CA TYR A 260 10.48 -26.85 7.93
C TYR A 260 9.82 -26.17 9.13
N LEU A 261 10.58 -25.60 10.06
CA LEU A 261 10.03 -24.72 11.10
C LEU A 261 9.95 -23.28 10.62
N GLY A 262 10.73 -22.90 9.63
CA GLY A 262 10.83 -21.56 9.06
C GLY A 262 9.99 -21.35 7.82
N THR A 263 10.65 -21.18 6.67
CA THR A 263 10.07 -20.81 5.37
C THR A 263 9.21 -21.90 4.74
N GLU A 264 9.43 -23.17 5.09
CA GLU A 264 8.73 -24.34 4.55
C GLU A 264 7.80 -24.98 5.60
N TYR A 265 7.18 -24.17 6.45
CA TYR A 265 6.30 -24.61 7.55
C TYR A 265 5.12 -25.49 7.12
N GLY A 266 4.73 -25.46 5.84
CA GLY A 266 3.73 -26.38 5.30
C GLY A 266 4.11 -27.85 5.47
N VAL A 267 5.39 -28.21 5.37
CA VAL A 267 5.87 -29.57 5.59
C VAL A 267 5.65 -29.98 7.05
N PHE A 268 6.06 -29.13 7.99
CA PHE A 268 5.81 -29.34 9.41
C PHE A 268 4.32 -29.50 9.70
N CYS A 269 3.47 -28.60 9.18
CA CYS A 269 2.04 -28.61 9.46
C CYS A 269 1.36 -29.91 9.01
N ARG A 270 1.77 -30.49 7.87
CA ARG A 270 1.23 -31.78 7.39
C ARG A 270 1.58 -32.93 8.34
N ILE A 271 2.81 -32.97 8.86
CA ILE A 271 3.23 -34.02 9.80
C ILE A 271 2.58 -33.80 11.16
N ALA A 272 2.60 -32.57 11.65
CA ALA A 272 2.05 -32.16 12.94
C ALA A 272 0.56 -32.49 13.09
N GLU A 273 -0.22 -32.36 12.02
CA GLU A 273 -1.65 -32.65 12.04
C GLU A 273 -1.96 -34.13 12.32
N VAL A 274 -1.14 -35.06 11.84
CA VAL A 274 -1.28 -36.49 12.15
C VAL A 274 -0.61 -36.80 13.49
N TYR A 275 0.60 -36.28 13.69
CA TYR A 275 1.42 -36.54 14.87
C TYR A 275 0.71 -36.12 16.17
N PHE A 276 0.26 -34.87 16.26
CA PHE A 276 -0.41 -34.35 17.47
C PHE A 276 -1.88 -34.72 17.57
N LYS A 277 -2.44 -35.45 16.61
CA LYS A 277 -3.82 -35.95 16.69
C LYS A 277 -3.87 -37.42 17.09
N TYR A 278 -2.95 -38.24 16.58
CA TYR A 278 -3.05 -39.70 16.70
C TYR A 278 -1.84 -40.35 17.39
N ILE A 279 -0.66 -39.73 17.34
CA ILE A 279 0.59 -40.35 17.84
C ILE A 279 0.94 -39.82 19.22
N CYS A 280 0.97 -38.50 19.36
CA CYS A 280 1.37 -37.80 20.57
C CYS A 280 0.42 -36.61 20.79
N PRO A 281 -0.84 -36.87 21.17
CA PRO A 281 -1.81 -35.80 21.38
C PRO A 281 -1.39 -34.89 22.53
N TYR A 282 -1.60 -33.58 22.34
CA TYR A 282 -1.51 -32.62 23.43
C TYR A 282 -2.56 -32.97 24.48
N ARG A 283 -2.14 -33.05 25.74
CA ARG A 283 -3.05 -33.09 26.88
C ARG A 283 -3.38 -31.68 27.37
#